data_AF-A0A933DKI5-F1
#
_entry.id   AF-A0A933DKI5-F1
#
_cell.length_a   1.000
_cell.length_b   1.000
_cell.length_c   1.000
_cell.angle_alpha   90.00
_cell.angle_beta   90.00
_cell.angle_gamma   90.00
#
_symmetry.space_group_name_H-M   'P 1'
#
loop_
_entity.id
_entity.type
_entity.pdbx_description
1 polymer ?
#
loop_
_entity_poly.entity_id
_entity_poly.type
_entity_poly.pdbx_seq_one_letter_code
_entity_poly.pdbx_strand_id
1 'polypeptide(L)'
;MLKLFLSKKFIIALLILVGIVGGKFFQDLRKAPNQLTVVKRGDIKEELTLSGKIEAEDRAVLRFEIAGRVNWVGVKTGDWIGAGQTVATLEKEKLEANLRQAWQDFTAAKAKSDKYYDSHKDSSESY
;
A
#
# COMPACT_ATOMS: atom_id res chain seq x y z
N MET A 1 -6.25 -16.73 -90.17
CA MET A 1 -6.12 -18.14 -90.60
C MET A 1 -4.64 -18.50 -90.64
N LEU A 2 -4.11 -19.22 -89.64
CA LEU A 2 -2.69 -19.59 -89.58
C LEU A 2 -2.59 -21.12 -89.69
N LYS A 3 -2.24 -21.64 -90.87
CA LYS A 3 -2.06 -23.09 -91.08
C LYS A 3 -0.71 -23.51 -90.50
N LEU A 4 -0.73 -24.02 -89.28
CA LEU A 4 0.40 -24.63 -88.59
C LEU A 4 0.74 -25.96 -89.30
N PHE A 5 1.78 -25.98 -90.14
CA PHE A 5 2.33 -27.22 -90.71
C PHE A 5 3.03 -28.03 -89.61
N LEU A 6 2.28 -28.93 -88.97
CA LEU A 6 2.76 -29.84 -87.93
C LEU A 6 3.61 -30.97 -88.53
N SER A 7 4.89 -30.70 -88.77
CA SER A 7 5.87 -31.79 -88.88
C SER A 7 6.08 -32.38 -87.48
N LYS A 8 6.24 -33.72 -87.37
CA LYS A 8 6.45 -34.41 -86.08
C LYS A 8 7.57 -33.77 -85.24
N LYS A 9 8.59 -33.20 -85.90
CA LYS A 9 9.71 -32.48 -85.28
C LYS A 9 9.30 -31.15 -84.63
N PHE A 10 8.34 -30.44 -85.22
CA PHE A 10 7.82 -29.18 -84.67
C PHE A 10 6.97 -29.42 -83.41
N ILE A 11 6.20 -30.52 -83.39
CA ILE A 11 5.44 -30.94 -82.21
C ILE A 11 6.39 -31.30 -81.07
N ILE A 12 7.46 -32.03 -81.37
CA ILE A 12 8.50 -32.40 -80.39
C ILE A 12 9.20 -31.15 -79.86
N ALA A 13 9.57 -30.20 -80.72
CA ALA A 13 10.20 -28.94 -80.31
C ALA A 13 9.27 -28.09 -79.42
N LEU A 14 7.97 -28.04 -79.73
CA LEU A 14 6.99 -27.33 -78.91
C LEU A 14 6.78 -27.98 -77.54
N LEU A 15 6.73 -29.33 -77.48
CA LEU A 15 6.65 -30.07 -76.21
C LEU A 15 7.88 -29.84 -75.33
N ILE A 16 9.07 -29.81 -75.93
CA ILE A 16 10.31 -29.51 -75.20
C ILE A 16 10.29 -28.08 -74.69
N LEU A 17 9.85 -27.11 -75.50
CA LEU A 17 9.72 -25.71 -75.10
C LEU A 17 8.74 -25.55 -73.92
N VAL A 18 7.57 -26.18 -74.00
CA VAL A 18 6.57 -26.18 -72.92
C VAL A 18 7.11 -26.87 -71.66
N GLY A 19 7.85 -27.97 -71.80
CA GLY A 19 8.50 -28.65 -70.68
C GLY A 19 9.56 -27.80 -69.98
N ILE A 20 10.38 -27.06 -70.73
CA ILE A 20 11.41 -26.16 -70.18
C ILE A 20 10.77 -24.95 -69.48
N VAL A 21 9.78 -24.32 -70.12
CA VAL A 21 9.08 -23.16 -69.56
C VAL A 21 8.26 -23.56 -68.33
N GLY A 22 7.53 -24.67 -68.40
CA GLY A 22 6.78 -25.24 -67.28
C GLY A 22 7.71 -25.66 -66.13
N GLY A 23 8.85 -26.28 -66.42
CA GLY A 23 9.84 -26.67 -65.43
C GLY A 23 10.45 -25.48 -64.67
N LYS A 24 10.79 -24.39 -65.38
CA LYS A 24 11.27 -23.16 -64.74
C LYS A 24 10.19 -22.48 -63.90
N PHE A 25 8.98 -22.37 -64.41
CA PHE A 25 7.86 -21.74 -63.69
C PHE A 25 7.53 -22.51 -62.39
N PHE A 26 7.55 -23.85 -62.44
CA PHE A 26 7.31 -24.70 -61.28
C PHE A 26 8.45 -24.65 -60.24
N GLN A 27 9.69 -24.39 -60.67
CA GLN A 27 10.81 -24.15 -59.75
C GLN A 27 10.68 -22.80 -59.03
N ASP A 28 10.24 -21.75 -59.72
CA ASP A 28 10.08 -20.43 -59.09
C ASP A 28 8.85 -20.36 -58.17
N LEU A 29 7.78 -21.11 -58.47
CA LEU A 29 6.62 -21.31 -57.58
C LEU A 29 6.95 -22.07 -56.28
N ARG A 30 8.02 -22.88 -56.28
CA ARG A 30 8.47 -23.67 -55.12
C ARG A 30 9.48 -22.95 -54.23
N LYS A 31 9.99 -21.78 -54.66
CA LYS A 31 10.83 -20.93 -53.82
C LYS A 31 9.93 -20.15 -52.87
N ALA A 32 9.61 -20.74 -51.71
CA ALA A 32 9.02 -20.00 -50.62
C ALA A 32 10.00 -18.86 -50.21
N PRO A 33 9.53 -17.60 -50.11
CA PRO A 33 10.40 -16.52 -49.66
C PRO A 33 10.74 -16.72 -48.19
N ASN A 34 11.99 -17.08 -47.88
CA ASN A 34 12.47 -17.13 -46.51
C ASN A 34 12.62 -15.69 -45.98
N GLN A 35 11.72 -15.29 -45.09
CA GLN A 35 11.82 -14.02 -44.37
C GLN A 35 12.84 -14.19 -43.24
N LEU A 36 14.10 -13.83 -43.51
CA LEU A 36 15.16 -13.82 -42.51
C LEU A 36 15.19 -12.44 -41.83
N THR A 37 15.17 -12.44 -40.49
CA THR A 37 15.37 -11.23 -39.70
C THR A 37 16.63 -11.37 -38.83
N VAL A 38 17.32 -10.25 -38.59
CA VAL A 38 18.55 -10.23 -37.79
C VAL A 38 18.18 -10.13 -36.31
N VAL A 39 18.48 -11.19 -35.55
CA VAL A 39 18.30 -11.18 -34.09
C VAL A 39 19.44 -10.40 -33.45
N LYS A 40 19.10 -9.45 -32.59
CA LYS A 40 20.06 -8.68 -31.78
C LYS A 40 19.94 -9.09 -30.33
N ARG A 41 21.07 -9.19 -29.63
CA ARG A 41 21.10 -9.39 -28.18
C ARG A 41 20.65 -8.10 -27.50
N GLY A 42 19.65 -8.20 -26.64
CA GLY A 42 19.16 -7.11 -25.80
C GLY A 42 18.80 -7.67 -24.44
N ASP A 43 18.77 -6.79 -23.43
CA ASP A 43 18.41 -7.19 -22.07
C ASP A 43 16.90 -7.38 -21.99
N ILE A 44 16.47 -8.55 -21.51
CA ILE A 44 15.06 -8.84 -21.22
C ILE A 44 14.85 -8.54 -19.74
N LYS A 45 13.92 -7.63 -19.46
CA LYS A 45 13.47 -7.34 -18.09
C LYS A 45 12.12 -7.99 -17.87
N GLU A 46 12.01 -8.77 -16.80
CA GLU A 46 10.74 -9.32 -16.33
C GLU A 46 10.25 -8.43 -15.18
N GLU A 47 9.16 -7.70 -15.43
CA GLU A 47 8.57 -6.79 -14.45
C GLU A 47 7.30 -7.41 -13.89
N LEU A 48 7.24 -7.57 -12.57
CA LEU A 48 6.06 -8.03 -11.85
C LEU A 48 5.35 -6.83 -11.23
N THR A 49 4.18 -6.47 -11.76
CA THR A 49 3.33 -5.44 -11.17
C THR A 49 2.43 -6.05 -10.11
N LEU A 50 2.62 -5.67 -8.85
CA LEU A 50 1.77 -6.08 -7.74
C LEU A 50 0.79 -4.97 -7.39
N SER A 51 -0.44 -5.36 -7.05
CA SER A 51 -1.45 -4.46 -6.51
C SER A 51 -1.58 -4.71 -5.01
N GLY A 52 -1.70 -3.65 -4.23
CA GLY A 52 -1.86 -3.70 -2.77
C GLY A 52 -2.69 -2.54 -2.27
N LYS A 53 -3.13 -2.63 -1.01
CA LYS A 53 -3.85 -1.57 -0.33
C LYS A 53 -2.94 -0.91 0.70
N ILE A 54 -2.92 0.42 0.72
CA ILE A 54 -2.23 1.18 1.76
C ILE A 54 -3.19 1.37 2.93
N GLU A 55 -2.74 1.02 4.13
CA GLU A 55 -3.46 1.26 5.37
C GLU A 55 -2.51 1.92 6.39
N ALA A 56 -3.08 2.61 7.38
CA ALA A 56 -2.29 3.19 8.45
C ALA A 56 -1.67 2.09 9.31
N GLU A 57 -0.39 2.23 9.65
CA GLU A 57 0.31 1.32 10.55
C GLU A 57 -0.35 1.33 11.94
N ASP A 58 -0.61 2.52 12.48
CA ASP A 58 -1.29 2.73 13.75
C ASP A 58 -2.61 3.48 13.59
N ARG A 59 -3.64 3.05 14.33
CA ARG A 59 -4.93 3.73 14.42
C ARG A 59 -5.38 3.83 15.87
N ALA A 60 -5.64 5.05 16.32
CA ALA A 60 -6.18 5.32 17.65
C ALA A 60 -7.63 5.81 17.57
N VAL A 61 -8.48 5.30 18.47
CA VAL A 61 -9.84 5.82 18.69
C VAL A 61 -9.85 6.54 20.04
N LEU A 62 -9.93 7.86 20.01
CA LEU A 62 -9.90 8.68 21.22
C LEU A 62 -11.24 8.61 21.97
N ARG A 63 -11.17 8.38 23.28
CA ARG A 63 -12.33 8.32 24.18
C ARG A 63 -11.93 8.93 25.53
N PHE A 64 -12.91 9.47 26.23
CA PHE A 64 -12.71 9.86 27.62
C PHE A 64 -12.74 8.62 28.53
N GLU A 65 -11.88 8.59 29.54
CA GLU A 65 -11.81 7.50 30.52
C GLU A 65 -13.00 7.50 31.48
N ILE A 66 -13.62 8.67 31.68
CA ILE A 66 -14.78 8.86 32.54
C ILE A 66 -15.94 9.44 31.75
N ALA A 67 -17.16 9.14 32.20
CA ALA A 67 -18.36 9.78 31.69
C ALA A 67 -18.44 11.24 32.19
N GLY A 68 -18.87 12.15 31.33
CA GLY A 68 -19.03 13.56 31.67
C GLY A 68 -19.56 14.39 30.50
N ARG A 69 -19.84 15.66 30.78
CA ARG A 69 -20.24 16.63 29.75
C ARG A 69 -18.98 17.18 29.07
N VAL A 70 -18.98 17.24 27.75
CA VAL A 70 -17.92 17.92 26.99
C VAL A 70 -18.01 19.42 27.26
N ASN A 71 -16.90 20.00 27.70
CA ASN A 71 -16.76 21.44 27.93
C ASN A 71 -16.19 22.15 26.70
N TRP A 72 -15.22 21.54 26.03
CA TRP A 72 -14.54 22.16 24.90
C TRP A 72 -13.96 21.14 23.91
N VAL A 73 -13.93 21.51 22.63
CA VAL A 73 -13.28 20.78 21.54
C VAL A 73 -12.34 21.73 20.81
N GLY A 74 -11.06 21.37 20.74
CA GLY A 74 -9.98 22.25 20.27
C GLY A 74 -9.47 22.03 18.87
N VAL A 75 -10.01 21.04 18.17
CA VAL A 75 -9.56 20.64 16.85
C VAL A 75 -10.73 20.60 15.87
N LYS A 76 -10.40 20.69 14.59
CA LYS A 76 -11.34 20.55 13.49
C LYS A 76 -11.05 19.28 12.71
N THR A 77 -12.06 18.86 11.94
CA THR A 77 -11.89 17.72 11.04
C THR A 77 -10.82 18.03 9.98
N GLY A 78 -9.83 17.15 9.85
CA GLY A 78 -8.71 17.31 8.94
C GLY A 78 -7.45 17.90 9.58
N ASP A 79 -7.50 18.30 10.85
CA ASP A 79 -6.32 18.81 11.55
C ASP A 79 -5.30 17.69 11.82
N TRP A 80 -4.02 18.03 11.63
CA TRP A 80 -2.91 17.20 12.07
C TRP A 80 -2.63 17.47 13.55
N ILE A 81 -2.60 16.41 14.35
CA ILE A 81 -2.37 16.50 15.80
C ILE A 81 -1.19 15.63 16.22
N GLY A 82 -0.48 16.09 17.25
CA GLY A 82 0.66 15.38 17.83
C GLY A 82 0.29 14.58 19.09
N ALA A 83 1.19 13.68 19.50
CA ALA A 83 1.07 12.99 20.78
C ALA A 83 1.08 14.00 21.94
N GLY A 84 0.18 13.80 22.92
CA GLY A 84 0.04 14.68 24.08
C GLY A 84 -0.78 15.96 23.83
N GLN A 85 -1.16 16.26 22.59
CA GLN A 85 -2.01 17.40 22.29
C GLN A 85 -3.42 17.22 22.86
N THR A 86 -3.93 18.23 23.55
CA THR A 86 -5.31 18.22 24.05
C THR A 86 -6.29 18.43 22.90
N VAL A 87 -7.15 17.45 22.68
CA VAL A 87 -8.16 17.46 21.60
C VAL A 87 -9.51 17.97 22.09
N ALA A 88 -9.92 17.55 23.28
CA ALA A 88 -11.17 17.94 23.92
C ALA A 88 -11.07 17.84 25.44
N THR A 89 -11.92 18.57 26.16
CA THR A 89 -11.98 18.52 27.63
C THR A 89 -13.40 18.29 28.12
N LEU A 90 -13.51 17.61 29.26
CA LEU A 90 -14.76 17.50 30.02
C LEU A 90 -14.89 18.65 31.02
N GLU A 91 -16.13 18.90 31.45
CA GLU A 91 -16.44 19.79 32.55
C GLU A 91 -15.83 19.25 33.86
N LYS A 92 -15.11 20.10 34.61
CA LYS A 92 -14.28 19.66 35.75
C LYS A 92 -14.75 20.19 37.10
N GLU A 93 -15.74 21.07 37.17
CA GLU A 93 -16.09 21.79 38.40
C GLU A 93 -16.37 20.84 39.58
N LYS A 94 -17.19 19.81 39.36
CA LYS A 94 -17.48 18.79 40.38
C LYS A 94 -16.24 17.95 40.73
N LEU A 95 -15.43 17.60 39.74
CA LEU A 95 -14.21 16.82 39.94
C LEU A 95 -13.19 17.61 40.78
N GLU A 96 -13.01 18.90 40.49
CA GLU A 96 -12.13 19.79 41.24
C GLU A 96 -12.63 20.04 42.66
N ALA A 97 -13.95 20.19 42.86
CA ALA A 97 -14.54 20.30 44.18
C ALA A 97 -14.26 19.03 45.03
N ASN A 98 -14.46 17.85 44.44
CA ASN A 98 -14.17 16.58 45.10
C ASN A 98 -12.67 16.42 45.41
N LEU A 99 -11.80 16.82 44.48
CA LEU A 99 -10.36 16.80 44.68
C LEU A 99 -9.95 17.70 45.85
N ARG A 100 -10.49 18.92 45.92
CA ARG A 100 -10.25 19.83 47.05
C ARG A 100 -10.70 19.23 48.37
N GLN A 101 -11.89 18.62 48.42
CA GLN A 101 -12.38 17.96 49.63
C GLN A 101 -11.44 16.84 50.08
N ALA A 102 -11.06 15.94 49.16
CA ALA A 102 -10.16 14.82 49.47
C ALA A 102 -8.78 15.30 49.95
N TRP A 103 -8.27 16.41 49.40
CA TRP A 103 -7.03 17.02 49.87
C TRP A 103 -7.13 17.57 51.29
N GLN A 104 -8.26 18.17 51.66
CA GLN A 104 -8.46 18.65 53.03
C GLN A 104 -8.58 17.49 54.02
N ASP A 105 -9.29 16.42 53.63
CA ASP A 105 -9.42 15.22 54.46
C ASP A 105 -8.06 14.54 54.66
N PHE A 106 -7.25 14.43 53.60
CA PHE A 106 -5.87 13.92 53.69
C PHE A 106 -5.01 14.77 54.62
N THR A 107 -5.09 16.10 54.49
CA THR A 107 -4.29 17.04 55.31
C THR A 107 -4.67 16.95 56.78
N ALA A 108 -5.97 16.87 57.09
CA ALA A 108 -6.46 16.70 58.45
C ALA A 108 -6.02 15.36 59.07
N ALA A 109 -6.12 14.27 58.30
CA ALA A 109 -5.67 12.96 58.73
C ALA A 109 -4.17 12.93 59.00
N LYS A 110 -3.36 13.55 58.12
CA LYS A 110 -1.92 13.69 58.30
C LYS A 110 -1.58 14.48 59.56
N ALA A 111 -2.21 15.64 59.77
CA ALA A 111 -1.96 16.45 60.97
C ALA A 111 -2.31 15.70 62.26
N LYS A 112 -3.36 14.88 62.25
CA LYS A 112 -3.73 14.01 63.38
C LYS A 112 -2.67 12.93 63.64
N SER A 113 -2.17 12.30 62.58
CA SER A 113 -1.09 11.31 62.65
C SER A 113 0.20 11.91 63.20
N ASP A 114 0.62 13.06 62.66
CA ASP A 114 1.86 13.73 63.07
C ASP A 114 1.77 14.11 64.56
N LYS A 115 0.63 14.66 65.02
CA LYS A 115 0.38 14.89 66.46
C LYS A 115 0.45 13.63 67.30
N TYR A 116 -0.07 12.51 66.82
CA TYR A 116 0.00 11.23 67.53
C TYR A 116 1.45 10.78 67.71
N TYR A 117 2.27 10.82 66.64
CA TYR A 117 3.68 10.44 66.73
C TYR A 117 4.51 11.38 67.61
N ASP A 118 4.31 12.71 67.52
CA ASP A 118 5.01 13.68 68.36
C ASP A 118 4.69 13.45 69.85
N SER A 119 3.43 13.17 70.19
CA SER A 119 3.04 12.89 71.59
C SER A 119 3.61 11.58 72.18
N HIS A 120 4.11 10.66 71.34
CA HIS A 120 4.65 9.38 71.78
C HIS A 120 6.18 9.27 71.59
N LYS A 121 6.83 10.29 71.02
CA LYS A 121 8.28 10.30 70.77
C LYS A 121 9.11 10.39 72.06
N ASP A 122 8.63 11.14 73.06
CA ASP A 122 9.27 11.25 74.39
C ASP A 122 9.07 9.99 75.26
N SER A 123 8.12 9.11 74.92
CA SER A 123 7.79 7.95 75.75
C SER A 123 8.74 6.76 75.57
N SER A 124 9.61 6.77 74.55
CA SER A 124 10.57 5.70 74.27
C SER A 124 12.00 5.96 74.75
N GLU A 125 12.32 7.16 75.28
CA GLU A 125 13.65 7.49 75.80
C GLU A 125 13.79 7.33 77.33
N SER A 126 12.74 6.90 78.04
CA SER A 126 12.80 6.54 79.45
C SER A 126 12.84 5.02 79.66
N TYR A 127 13.94 4.37 79.28
CA TYR A 127 14.35 3.06 79.80
C TYR A 127 15.86 2.95 79.90
#